data_AF-A0A9E6JQ62-F1
#
_entry.id   AF-A0A9E6JQ62-F1
#
_cell.length_a   1.000
_cell.length_b   1.000
_cell.length_c   1.000
_cell.angle_alpha   90.00
_cell.angle_beta   90.00
_cell.angle_gamma   90.00
#
_symmetry.space_group_name_H-M   'P 1'
#
loop_
_entity.id
_entity.type
_entity.pdbx_description
1 polymer ?
#
loop_
_entity_poly.entity_id
_entity_poly.type
_entity_poly.pdbx_seq_one_letter_code
_entity_poly.pdbx_strand_id
1 'polypeptide(L)'
;MILVIYRLAANVPVPGINSEVLRSMMSQLSETGSFLAFLDPAKGGLSAAGLKAALTAQVKLDAREPMERPGAARGLGVGWCLGWSVNATRGGDIFHHSGSNQTGFRCFSQFDPARGTGLVILTNGLSGGSLWVRLVSRVGDM
;
A
#
# COMPACT_ATOMS: atom_id res chain seq x y z
N MET A 1 1.02 12.28 -7.43
CA MET A 1 1.29 12.79 -6.06
C MET A 1 1.31 11.59 -5.14
N ILE A 2 2.44 11.27 -4.51
CA ILE A 2 2.57 10.10 -3.63
C ILE A 2 2.51 10.61 -2.20
N LEU A 3 1.37 10.42 -1.54
CA LEU A 3 1.25 10.72 -0.10
C LEU A 3 1.72 9.50 0.69
N VAL A 4 2.99 9.48 1.05
CA VAL A 4 3.52 8.49 2.02
C VAL A 4 3.15 8.98 3.42
N ILE A 5 2.04 8.48 3.98
CA ILE A 5 1.67 8.76 5.37
C ILE A 5 2.57 7.94 6.31
N TYR A 6 3.77 8.45 6.58
CA TYR A 6 4.54 8.04 7.74
C TYR A 6 3.93 8.71 8.99
N ARG A 7 3.38 7.87 9.87
CA ARG A 7 3.03 8.18 11.26
C ARG A 7 1.97 9.27 11.47
N LEU A 8 0.70 8.87 11.60
CA LEU A 8 -0.26 9.63 12.42
C LEU A 8 -0.11 9.23 13.89
N ALA A 9 0.95 9.73 14.51
CA ALA A 9 1.01 9.97 15.95
C ALA A 9 1.64 11.35 16.09
N ALA A 10 0.78 12.31 16.43
CA ALA A 10 1.10 13.70 16.71
C ALA A 10 2.50 13.88 17.32
N ASN A 11 3.34 14.73 16.71
CA ASN A 11 4.39 15.59 17.30
C ASN A 11 5.25 15.12 18.50
N VAL A 12 5.31 13.83 18.85
CA VAL A 12 6.13 13.34 19.97
C VAL A 12 7.30 12.55 19.39
N PRO A 13 8.57 12.97 19.55
CA PRO A 13 9.72 12.16 19.12
C PRO A 13 9.65 10.76 19.74
N VAL A 14 9.84 9.70 18.94
CA VAL A 14 10.00 8.34 19.48
C VAL A 14 11.45 8.22 19.96
N PRO A 15 11.71 7.95 21.26
CA PRO A 15 13.07 7.70 21.73
C PRO A 15 13.69 6.53 20.95
N GLY A 16 14.86 6.76 20.34
CA GLY A 16 15.63 5.72 19.67
C GLY A 16 15.52 5.64 18.13
N ILE A 17 14.74 6.51 17.48
CA ILE A 17 14.75 6.62 16.01
C ILE A 17 15.55 7.87 15.59
N ASN A 18 16.67 7.66 14.89
CA ASN A 18 17.48 8.76 14.38
C ASN A 18 16.74 9.45 13.21
N SER A 19 16.29 10.68 13.43
CA SER A 19 15.56 11.48 12.45
C SER A 19 16.40 11.87 11.23
N GLU A 20 17.73 11.89 11.32
CA GLU A 20 18.62 12.14 10.18
C GLU A 20 18.72 10.92 9.27
N VAL A 21 18.73 9.71 9.84
CA VAL A 21 18.65 8.45 9.06
C VAL A 21 17.33 8.37 8.30
N LEU A 22 16.22 8.77 8.93
CA LEU A 22 14.92 8.84 8.26
C LEU A 22 14.89 9.86 7.12
N ARG A 23 15.47 11.06 7.32
CA ARG A 23 15.58 12.07 6.26
C ARG A 23 16.46 11.59 5.11
N SER A 24 17.55 10.87 5.42
CA SER A 24 18.43 10.26 4.42
C SER A 24 17.71 9.18 3.60
N MET A 25 16.90 8.31 4.24
CA MET A 25 16.08 7.34 3.51
C MET A 25 15.01 8.02 2.66
N MET A 26 14.37 9.09 3.15
CA MET A 26 13.38 9.85 2.39
C MET A 26 14.01 10.63 1.22
N SER A 27 15.21 11.17 1.40
CA SER A 27 15.95 11.83 0.30
C SER A 27 16.40 10.79 -0.72
N GLN A 28 16.88 9.62 -0.30
CA GLN A 28 17.21 8.51 -1.19
C GLN A 28 15.99 7.96 -1.94
N LEU A 29 14.82 7.88 -1.31
CA LEU A 29 13.56 7.49 -1.98
C LEU A 29 13.06 8.59 -2.93
N SER A 30 13.34 9.86 -2.66
CA SER A 30 13.04 10.96 -3.57
C SER A 30 14.01 11.03 -4.76
N GLU A 31 15.27 10.63 -4.57
CA GLU A 31 16.31 10.58 -5.60
C GLU A 31 16.26 9.29 -6.45
N THR A 32 15.75 8.18 -5.90
CA THR A 32 15.70 6.87 -6.60
C THR A 32 14.36 6.61 -7.32
N GLY A 33 13.36 7.46 -7.09
CA GLY A 33 12.08 7.41 -7.79
C GLY A 33 10.98 6.72 -6.98
N SER A 34 9.74 7.11 -7.31
CA SER A 34 8.42 6.61 -6.88
C SER A 34 8.41 5.19 -6.25
N PHE A 35 7.51 4.90 -5.30
CA PHE A 35 7.22 3.50 -4.91
C PHE A 35 6.86 2.60 -6.11
N LEU A 36 6.37 3.19 -7.21
CA LEU A 36 6.18 2.52 -8.49
C LEU A 36 7.48 2.27 -9.27
N ALA A 37 8.60 2.92 -8.92
CA ALA A 37 9.94 2.62 -9.43
C ALA A 37 10.48 1.27 -8.90
N PHE A 38 10.02 0.82 -7.72
CA PHE A 38 10.24 -0.56 -7.27
C PHE A 38 9.47 -1.57 -8.13
N LEU A 39 8.31 -1.17 -8.66
CA LEU A 39 7.50 -1.94 -9.59
C LEU A 39 7.77 -1.58 -11.06
N ASP A 40 8.80 -0.77 -11.34
CA ASP A 40 9.13 -0.37 -12.71
C ASP A 40 9.62 -1.61 -13.45
N PRO A 41 8.86 -2.11 -14.43
CA PRO A 41 9.24 -3.30 -15.17
C PRO A 41 10.62 -3.14 -15.81
N ALA A 42 11.01 -1.91 -16.21
CA ALA A 42 12.32 -1.65 -16.80
C ALA A 42 13.49 -1.76 -15.82
N LYS A 43 13.26 -1.56 -14.51
CA LYS A 43 14.30 -1.67 -13.47
C LYS A 43 14.30 -3.01 -12.74
N GLY A 44 13.16 -3.69 -12.68
CA GLY A 44 12.99 -4.98 -11.99
C GLY A 44 13.29 -6.23 -12.82
N GLY A 45 13.69 -6.09 -14.09
CA GLY A 45 13.96 -7.21 -15.01
C GLY A 45 12.70 -7.95 -15.49
N LEU A 46 11.50 -7.42 -15.19
CA LEU A 46 10.22 -8.00 -15.59
C LEU A 46 9.70 -7.28 -16.84
N SER A 47 9.30 -8.01 -17.89
CA SER A 47 8.67 -7.36 -19.04
C SER A 47 7.33 -6.72 -18.65
N ALA A 48 6.86 -5.72 -19.41
CA ALA A 48 5.53 -5.14 -19.19
C ALA A 48 4.40 -6.19 -19.25
N ALA A 49 4.55 -7.20 -20.12
CA ALA A 49 3.64 -8.34 -20.19
C ALA A 49 3.72 -9.20 -18.92
N GLY A 50 4.92 -9.45 -18.40
CA GLY A 50 5.14 -10.14 -17.13
C GLY A 50 4.51 -9.39 -15.95
N LEU A 51 4.65 -8.06 -15.90
CA LEU A 51 4.05 -7.24 -14.85
C LEU A 51 2.52 -7.29 -14.92
N LYS A 52 1.97 -7.16 -16.12
CA LYS A 52 0.53 -7.31 -16.35
C LYS A 52 0.03 -8.68 -15.90
N ALA A 53 0.76 -9.76 -16.23
CA ALA A 53 0.40 -11.11 -15.79
C ALA A 53 0.48 -11.24 -14.26
N ALA A 54 1.51 -10.69 -13.62
CA ALA A 54 1.69 -10.71 -12.17
C ALA A 54 0.58 -9.96 -11.42
N LEU A 55 0.05 -8.89 -12.00
CA LEU A 55 -1.07 -8.11 -11.46
C LEU A 55 -2.45 -8.60 -11.93
N THR A 56 -2.52 -9.60 -12.80
CA THR A 56 -3.82 -10.20 -13.18
C THR A 56 -4.27 -11.17 -12.08
N ALA A 57 -5.54 -11.06 -11.67
CA ALA A 57 -6.13 -11.96 -10.68
C ALA A 57 -6.07 -13.41 -11.19
N GLN A 58 -5.36 -14.26 -10.45
CA GLN A 58 -5.24 -15.70 -10.71
C GLN A 58 -6.36 -16.49 -10.03
N VAL A 59 -6.85 -15.97 -8.90
CA VAL A 59 -7.92 -16.58 -8.11
C VAL A 59 -8.93 -15.52 -7.73
N LYS A 60 -10.21 -15.79 -7.97
CA LYS A 60 -11.33 -14.98 -7.44
C LYS A 60 -11.68 -15.47 -6.04
N LEU A 61 -11.90 -14.55 -5.10
CA LEU A 61 -12.20 -14.85 -3.70
C LEU A 61 -13.64 -14.43 -3.37
N ASP A 62 -14.62 -15.27 -3.74
CA ASP A 62 -16.04 -14.95 -3.56
C ASP A 62 -16.49 -14.88 -2.10
N ALA A 63 -15.78 -15.54 -1.19
CA ALA A 63 -16.10 -15.55 0.25
C ALA A 63 -15.51 -14.34 1.01
N ARG A 64 -14.78 -13.45 0.34
CA ARG A 64 -14.07 -12.34 0.99
C ARG A 64 -14.65 -11.00 0.54
N GLU A 65 -15.08 -10.21 1.51
CA GLU A 65 -15.51 -8.85 1.26
C GLU A 65 -14.32 -7.95 0.88
N PRO A 66 -14.48 -7.04 -0.10
CA PRO A 66 -13.50 -6.02 -0.39
C PRO A 66 -13.26 -5.11 0.80
N MET A 67 -12.07 -4.51 0.86
CA MET A 67 -11.82 -3.49 1.88
C MET A 67 -12.64 -2.24 1.60
N GLU A 68 -13.22 -1.69 2.67
CA GLU A 68 -13.93 -0.42 2.63
C GLU A 68 -13.02 0.73 2.18
N ARG A 69 -13.49 1.45 1.17
CA ARG A 69 -12.84 2.62 0.58
C ARG A 69 -13.90 3.60 0.05
N PRO A 70 -13.60 4.91 0.03
CA PRO A 70 -14.55 5.92 -0.43
C PRO A 70 -14.64 5.98 -1.96
N GLY A 71 -15.69 6.66 -2.44
CA GLY A 71 -15.82 7.07 -3.84
C GLY A 71 -15.72 5.93 -4.86
N ALA A 72 -14.97 6.19 -5.94
CA ALA A 72 -14.77 5.25 -7.04
C ALA A 72 -13.89 4.05 -6.67
N ALA A 73 -13.16 4.12 -5.54
CA ALA A 73 -12.32 3.05 -5.01
C ALA A 73 -13.11 2.03 -4.18
N ARG A 74 -14.43 2.19 -4.03
CA ARG A 74 -15.28 1.19 -3.38
C ARG A 74 -15.14 -0.16 -4.09
N GLY A 75 -14.85 -1.20 -3.31
CA GLY A 75 -14.62 -2.54 -3.84
C GLY A 75 -15.89 -3.19 -4.38
N LEU A 76 -15.73 -3.91 -5.49
CA LEU A 76 -16.78 -4.67 -6.20
C LEU A 76 -16.52 -6.18 -6.16
N GLY A 77 -15.29 -6.59 -5.85
CA GLY A 77 -14.89 -7.97 -5.75
C GLY A 77 -13.45 -8.10 -5.27
N VAL A 78 -13.08 -9.30 -4.84
CA VAL A 78 -11.75 -9.61 -4.33
C VAL A 78 -11.12 -10.72 -5.17
N GLY A 79 -9.84 -10.54 -5.47
CA GLY A 79 -9.02 -11.56 -6.10
C GLY A 79 -7.64 -11.63 -5.47
N TRP A 80 -6.87 -12.61 -5.93
CA TRP A 80 -5.47 -12.78 -5.58
C TRP A 80 -4.62 -12.86 -6.85
N CYS A 81 -3.58 -12.03 -6.90
CA CYS A 81 -2.58 -12.01 -7.96
C CYS A 81 -1.25 -12.55 -7.41
N LEU A 82 -0.16 -12.44 -8.17
CA LEU A 82 1.14 -12.91 -7.70
C LEU A 82 1.67 -11.98 -6.59
N GLY A 83 1.52 -12.42 -5.34
CA GLY A 83 2.01 -11.70 -4.15
C GLY A 83 1.11 -10.58 -3.65
N TRP A 84 -0.07 -10.35 -4.26
CA TRP A 84 -0.95 -9.24 -3.90
C TRP A 84 -2.41 -9.68 -3.83
N SER A 85 -3.12 -9.15 -2.82
CA SER A 85 -4.59 -9.10 -2.86
C SER A 85 -5.01 -7.97 -3.79
N VAL A 86 -6.08 -8.16 -4.54
CA VAL A 86 -6.64 -7.12 -5.41
C VAL A 86 -8.11 -6.89 -5.08
N ASN A 87 -8.52 -5.64 -5.02
CA ASN A 87 -9.94 -5.26 -4.99
C ASN A 87 -10.29 -4.61 -6.32
N ALA A 88 -11.22 -5.22 -7.04
CA ALA A 88 -11.79 -4.62 -8.24
C ALA A 88 -12.61 -3.41 -7.83
N THR A 89 -12.44 -2.26 -8.49
CA THR A 89 -13.19 -1.04 -8.20
C THR A 89 -13.66 -0.37 -9.50
N ARG A 90 -14.54 0.63 -9.40
CA ARG A 90 -14.92 1.43 -10.59
C ARG A 90 -13.79 2.35 -11.06
N GLY A 91 -12.88 2.73 -10.15
CA GLY A 91 -11.81 3.68 -10.40
C GLY A 91 -10.50 3.08 -10.90
N GLY A 92 -10.42 1.75 -11.01
CA GLY A 92 -9.18 0.99 -11.23
C GLY A 92 -8.99 -0.09 -10.16
N ASP A 93 -8.27 -1.15 -10.50
CA ASP A 93 -7.97 -2.21 -9.52
C ASP A 93 -6.96 -1.70 -8.48
N ILE A 94 -7.26 -1.93 -7.20
CA ILE A 94 -6.38 -1.56 -6.09
C ILE A 94 -5.72 -2.82 -5.53
N PHE A 95 -4.40 -2.86 -5.64
CA PHE A 95 -3.55 -3.94 -5.15
C PHE A 95 -3.10 -3.62 -3.74
N HIS A 96 -3.10 -4.60 -2.84
CA HIS A 96 -2.71 -4.38 -1.46
C HIS A 96 -2.13 -5.62 -0.78
N HIS A 97 -1.31 -5.38 0.23
CA HIS A 97 -0.77 -6.41 1.11
C HIS A 97 -0.69 -5.87 2.54
N SER A 98 -0.81 -6.75 3.52
CA SER A 98 -0.66 -6.41 4.94
C SER A 98 0.29 -7.37 5.63
N GLY A 99 1.01 -6.90 6.64
CA GLY A 99 1.91 -7.71 7.44
C GLY A 99 1.82 -7.36 8.92
N SER A 100 2.22 -8.32 9.75
CA SER A 100 2.17 -8.22 11.21
C SER A 100 3.26 -9.12 11.78
N ASN A 101 4.00 -8.63 12.77
CA ASN A 101 4.92 -9.46 13.56
C ASN A 101 4.26 -10.01 14.85
N GLN A 102 2.93 -9.86 14.96
CA GLN A 102 2.10 -10.21 16.12
C GLN A 102 2.34 -9.38 17.41
N THR A 103 3.54 -8.86 17.64
CA THR A 103 3.95 -8.15 18.87
C THR A 103 3.78 -6.63 18.84
N GLY A 104 2.94 -6.11 17.94
CA GLY A 104 2.53 -4.70 17.89
C GLY A 104 2.97 -3.96 16.62
N PHE A 105 3.84 -4.55 15.80
CA PHE A 105 4.10 -4.00 14.46
C PHE A 105 3.01 -4.44 13.49
N ARG A 106 2.54 -3.49 12.68
CA ARG A 106 1.65 -3.69 11.55
C ARG A 106 2.16 -2.87 10.37
N CYS A 107 2.13 -3.49 9.19
CA CYS A 107 2.33 -2.80 7.93
C CYS A 107 1.15 -3.05 7.00
N PHE A 108 0.83 -2.05 6.21
CA PHE A 108 -0.14 -2.15 5.13
C PHE A 108 0.39 -1.33 3.95
N SER A 109 0.25 -1.87 2.74
CA SER A 109 0.53 -1.15 1.50
C SER A 109 -0.61 -1.35 0.51
N GLN A 110 -0.93 -0.31 -0.25
CA GLN A 110 -1.74 -0.40 -1.44
C GLN A 110 -1.22 0.49 -2.57
N PHE A 111 -1.60 0.18 -3.80
CA PHE A 111 -1.35 1.02 -4.96
C PHE A 111 -2.44 0.86 -6.03
N ASP A 112 -2.65 1.92 -6.79
CA ASP A 112 -3.50 1.99 -7.97
C ASP A 112 -2.61 2.35 -9.18
N PRO A 113 -2.31 1.37 -10.06
CA PRO A 113 -1.51 1.61 -11.26
C PRO A 113 -2.16 2.57 -12.26
N ALA A 114 -3.50 2.60 -12.34
CA ALA A 114 -4.23 3.44 -13.29
C ALA A 114 -4.12 4.92 -12.90
N ARG A 115 -4.06 5.22 -11.60
CA ARG A 115 -3.88 6.57 -11.05
C ARG A 115 -2.43 6.95 -10.79
N GLY A 116 -1.54 5.97 -10.72
CA GLY A 116 -0.14 6.19 -10.35
C GLY A 116 0.03 6.60 -8.88
N THR A 117 -0.84 6.09 -8.01
CA THR A 117 -0.90 6.44 -6.59
C THR A 117 -0.67 5.22 -5.71
N GLY A 118 -0.28 5.48 -4.47
CA GLY A 118 -0.01 4.42 -3.50
C GLY A 118 0.06 4.96 -2.09
N LEU A 119 -0.16 4.06 -1.14
CA LEU A 119 -0.21 4.34 0.29
C LEU A 119 0.52 3.24 1.03
N VAL A 120 1.40 3.62 1.95
CA VAL A 120 2.07 2.72 2.88
C VAL A 120 1.80 3.22 4.29
N ILE A 121 1.35 2.32 5.17
CA ILE A 121 1.06 2.59 6.58
C ILE A 121 1.92 1.65 7.42
N LEU A 122 2.75 2.21 8.27
CA LEU A 122 3.53 1.48 9.27
C LEU A 122 3.14 1.96 10.67
N THR A 123 2.92 1.02 11.57
CA THR A 123 2.59 1.32 12.97
C THR A 123 3.22 0.29 13.88
N ASN A 124 3.78 0.75 15.00
CA ASN A 124 4.30 -0.07 16.10
C ASN A 124 3.37 -0.07 17.32
N GLY A 125 2.14 0.42 17.18
CA GLY A 125 1.14 0.42 18.24
C GLY A 125 0.27 -0.85 18.24
N LEU A 126 -0.12 -1.31 19.43
CA LEU A 126 -1.03 -2.44 19.61
C LEU A 126 -2.36 -2.28 18.86
N SER A 127 -2.84 -1.03 18.73
CA SER A 127 -4.05 -0.70 17.97
C SER A 127 -3.84 -0.52 16.46
N GLY A 128 -2.65 -0.83 15.94
CA GLY A 128 -2.25 -0.56 14.56
C GLY A 128 -3.18 -1.17 13.51
N GLY A 129 -3.75 -2.35 13.80
CA GLY A 129 -4.75 -2.99 12.93
C GLY A 129 -5.99 -2.11 12.71
N SER A 130 -6.58 -1.64 13.80
CA SER A 130 -7.77 -0.77 13.74
C SER A 130 -7.47 0.61 13.14
N LEU A 131 -6.24 1.10 13.28
CA LEU A 131 -5.81 2.39 12.74
C LEU A 131 -5.76 2.34 11.22
N TRP A 132 -5.05 1.36 10.65
CA TRP A 132 -4.87 1.32 9.20
C TRP A 132 -6.20 1.07 8.49
N VAL A 133 -7.09 0.22 9.02
CA VAL A 133 -8.42 -0.03 8.44
C VAL A 133 -9.23 1.27 8.38
N ARG A 134 -9.26 2.04 9.47
CA ARG A 134 -9.98 3.32 9.55
C ARG A 134 -9.39 4.39 8.65
N LEU A 135 -8.07 4.38 8.45
CA LEU A 135 -7.42 5.31 7.55
C LEU A 135 -7.79 4.99 6.10
N VAL A 136 -7.69 3.72 5.70
CA VAL A 136 -8.01 3.30 4.33
C VAL A 136 -9.48 3.53 3.98
N SER A 137 -10.42 3.36 4.93
CA SER A 137 -11.82 3.68 4.67
C SER A 137 -12.12 5.17 4.45
N ARG A 138 -11.16 6.06 4.77
CA ARG A 138 -11.29 7.51 4.64
C ARG A 138 -10.48 8.11 3.50
N VAL A 139 -9.31 7.55 3.20
CA VAL A 139 -8.36 8.10 2.20
C VAL A 139 -7.88 7.04 1.21
N GLY A 140 -8.53 5.87 1.15
CA GLY A 140 -8.10 4.76 0.31
C GLY A 140 -8.34 4.94 -1.19
N ASP A 141 -8.96 6.05 -1.61
CA ASP A 141 -9.27 6.40 -3.00
C ASP A 141 -8.26 7.33 -3.68
N MET A 142 -7.18 7.68 -2.96
CA MET A 142 -6.08 8.51 -3.47
C MET A 142 -5.48 7.95 -4.75
#